data_AF-A0A952DL45-F1
#
_entry.id   AF-A0A952DL45-F1
#
_cell.length_a   1.000
_cell.length_b   1.000
_cell.length_c   1.000
_cell.angle_alpha   90.00
_cell.angle_beta   90.00
_cell.angle_gamma   90.00
#
_symmetry.space_group_name_H-M   'P 1'
#
loop_
_entity.id
_entity.type
_entity.pdbx_description
1 polymer ?
#
loop_
_entity_poly.entity_id
_entity_poly.type
_entity_poly.pdbx_seq_one_letter_code
_entity_poly.pdbx_strand_id
1 'polypeptide(L)'
;LDIAGGTMSFADHSIQPSFEARIEALRGRVSGISNMPGAVAEIDLDGHVINRFSPVKIEGRANLVAYDRKTDVKMAFRNIELPVFNPYSGRYAGYAIARGKLTTELGYRIDNRALEADHHVVIDQLEWGEATDSKEKVPLPIRLATSLLKDRNGVIDLEVPITGSLDDPQFRLGPIIWKIIGNIIEKIVTAPFRFIGSLFAGAEEAQFVDFAPGSAVLPESAGRNLAALAKGLADRPALKLDIPASPGIEADAFAIADRRMAEAATAREVKKGEPADLAALTPDKRHDRLKDLYKAKRGSSPDFPETSDAVSAADRTAAEKDGISERDARRNREAALMADALRPEFLPTDAELAALGTARAEAVRDALLADGAIDPARVFLSTRQAVKSKDTAVRMELSLE
;
A
#
# COMPACT_ATOMS: atom_id res chain seq x y z
N LEU A 1 0.29 -51.38 -15.93
CA LEU A 1 -0.95 -51.35 -15.13
C LEU A 1 -1.92 -50.43 -15.85
N ASP A 2 -3.00 -50.97 -16.40
CA ASP A 2 -4.11 -50.16 -16.91
C ASP A 2 -5.14 -49.97 -15.79
N ILE A 3 -5.61 -48.74 -15.61
CA ILE A 3 -6.58 -48.37 -14.58
C ILE A 3 -7.87 -47.94 -15.29
N ALA A 4 -9.01 -48.48 -14.87
CA ALA A 4 -10.32 -48.16 -15.41
C ALA A 4 -11.34 -48.00 -14.28
N GLY A 5 -11.64 -46.75 -13.92
CA GLY A 5 -12.62 -46.44 -12.87
C GLY A 5 -12.10 -46.64 -11.45
N GLY A 6 -10.79 -46.45 -11.23
CA GLY A 6 -10.18 -46.54 -9.91
C GLY A 6 -10.53 -45.35 -9.00
N THR A 7 -10.24 -45.51 -7.71
CA THR A 7 -10.38 -44.45 -6.71
C THR A 7 -9.07 -44.29 -5.97
N MET A 8 -8.60 -43.05 -5.82
CA MET A 8 -7.46 -42.69 -4.98
C MET A 8 -7.93 -41.75 -3.89
N SER A 9 -7.62 -42.07 -2.63
CA SER A 9 -7.99 -41.26 -1.46
C SER A 9 -6.74 -40.79 -0.74
N PHE A 10 -6.74 -39.53 -0.31
CA PHE A 10 -5.73 -38.93 0.52
C PHE A 10 -6.39 -38.38 1.79
N ALA A 11 -5.76 -38.60 2.94
CA ALA A 11 -6.16 -38.01 4.21
C ALA A 11 -4.94 -37.42 4.92
N ASP A 12 -5.03 -36.17 5.35
CA ASP A 12 -4.06 -35.55 6.23
C ASP A 12 -4.59 -35.55 7.67
N HIS A 13 -4.04 -36.45 8.48
CA HIS A 13 -4.35 -36.58 9.90
C HIS A 13 -3.46 -35.69 10.79
N SER A 14 -2.55 -34.90 10.22
CA SER A 14 -1.75 -33.91 10.97
C SER A 14 -2.54 -32.63 11.31
N ILE A 15 -3.72 -32.48 10.70
CA ILE A 15 -4.66 -31.38 10.93
C ILE A 15 -5.99 -31.89 11.49
N GLN A 16 -6.61 -31.07 12.35
CA GLN A 16 -7.90 -31.37 12.97
C GLN A 16 -8.91 -30.23 12.67
N PRO A 17 -10.10 -30.53 12.10
CA PRO A 17 -10.51 -31.84 11.57
C PRO A 17 -9.58 -32.31 10.45
N SER A 18 -9.49 -33.63 10.22
CA SER A 18 -8.63 -34.16 9.16
C SER A 18 -9.10 -33.68 7.78
N PHE A 19 -8.16 -33.34 6.91
CA PHE A 19 -8.45 -33.07 5.52
C PHE A 19 -8.55 -34.39 4.77
N GLU A 20 -9.59 -34.56 3.97
CA GLU A 20 -9.79 -35.73 3.12
C GLU A 20 -10.06 -35.28 1.68
N ALA A 21 -9.37 -35.89 0.73
CA ALA A 21 -9.57 -35.68 -0.70
C ALA A 21 -9.66 -37.02 -1.41
N ARG A 22 -10.61 -37.13 -2.34
CA ARG A 22 -10.81 -38.33 -3.15
C ARG A 22 -10.82 -37.98 -4.62
N ILE A 23 -10.01 -38.70 -5.39
CA ILE A 23 -10.03 -38.72 -6.84
C ILE A 23 -10.79 -39.96 -7.28
N GLU A 24 -11.88 -39.75 -8.01
CA GLU A 24 -12.77 -40.78 -8.51
C GLU A 24 -12.65 -40.93 -10.03
N ALA A 25 -13.17 -42.05 -10.53
CA ALA A 25 -13.12 -42.46 -11.94
C ALA A 25 -11.72 -42.35 -12.55
N LEU A 26 -10.69 -42.65 -11.75
CA LEU A 26 -9.30 -42.65 -12.18
C LEU A 26 -9.14 -43.64 -13.33
N ARG A 27 -8.55 -43.20 -14.42
CA ARG A 27 -8.32 -43.99 -15.63
C ARG A 27 -6.99 -43.63 -16.25
N GLY A 28 -6.43 -44.55 -17.00
CA GLY A 28 -5.16 -44.34 -17.70
C GLY A 28 -4.20 -45.49 -17.47
N ARG A 29 -2.90 -45.22 -17.57
CA ARG A 29 -1.86 -46.23 -17.56
C ARG A 29 -0.66 -45.80 -16.74
N VAL A 30 -0.10 -46.78 -16.02
CA VAL A 30 1.25 -46.72 -15.49
C VAL A 30 2.07 -47.84 -16.15
N SER A 31 3.06 -47.48 -16.95
CA SER A 31 3.94 -48.40 -17.68
C SER A 31 5.34 -48.44 -17.05
N GLY A 32 6.13 -49.48 -17.32
CA GLY A 32 7.52 -49.54 -16.84
C GLY A 32 7.68 -49.71 -15.33
N ILE A 33 6.64 -50.14 -14.61
CA ILE A 33 6.73 -50.43 -13.17
C ILE A 33 7.76 -51.55 -12.96
N SER A 34 8.85 -51.23 -12.26
CA SER A 34 9.90 -52.17 -11.95
C SER A 34 10.62 -51.74 -10.67
N ASN A 35 11.15 -52.72 -9.94
CA ASN A 35 12.00 -52.52 -8.78
C ASN A 35 13.51 -52.61 -9.13
N MET A 36 13.86 -52.72 -10.41
CA MET A 36 15.26 -52.70 -10.83
C MET A 36 15.90 -51.33 -10.59
N PRO A 37 17.17 -51.26 -10.17
CA PRO A 37 17.89 -50.01 -10.03
C PRO A 37 17.83 -49.18 -11.32
N GLY A 38 17.47 -47.89 -11.19
CA GLY A 38 17.37 -46.98 -12.33
C GLY A 38 16.11 -47.12 -13.18
N ALA A 39 15.19 -48.04 -12.87
CA ALA A 39 13.92 -48.13 -13.58
C ALA A 39 13.08 -46.86 -13.42
N VAL A 40 12.44 -46.42 -14.50
CA VAL A 40 11.56 -45.25 -14.52
C VAL A 40 10.24 -45.68 -15.14
N ALA A 41 9.16 -45.53 -14.38
CA ALA A 41 7.81 -45.74 -14.85
C ALA A 41 7.29 -44.47 -15.54
N GLU A 42 6.44 -44.65 -16.55
CA GLU A 42 5.64 -43.54 -17.11
C GLU A 42 4.25 -43.59 -16.51
N ILE A 43 3.74 -42.41 -16.17
CA ILE A 43 2.45 -42.19 -15.52
C ILE A 43 1.62 -41.33 -16.46
N ASP A 44 0.43 -41.77 -16.78
CA ASP A 44 -0.59 -40.99 -17.48
C ASP A 44 -1.96 -41.36 -16.93
N LEU A 45 -2.49 -40.48 -16.08
CA LEU A 45 -3.73 -40.71 -15.34
C LEU A 45 -4.65 -39.49 -15.43
N ASP A 46 -5.94 -39.77 -15.62
CA ASP A 46 -7.02 -38.80 -15.61
C ASP A 46 -8.08 -39.21 -14.59
N GLY A 47 -8.70 -38.25 -13.93
CA GLY A 47 -9.78 -38.49 -12.97
C GLY A 47 -10.51 -37.21 -12.62
N HIS A 48 -11.17 -37.19 -11.48
CA HIS A 48 -11.76 -35.96 -10.94
C HIS A 48 -11.87 -35.96 -9.42
N VAL A 49 -11.75 -34.78 -8.80
CA VAL A 49 -11.89 -34.60 -7.34
C VAL A 49 -13.36 -34.46 -6.99
N ILE A 50 -13.91 -35.37 -6.19
CA ILE A 50 -15.31 -35.36 -5.67
C ILE A 50 -16.40 -35.52 -6.75
N ASN A 51 -16.34 -34.79 -7.87
CA ASN A 51 -17.31 -34.87 -8.96
C ASN A 51 -16.68 -34.54 -10.32
N ARG A 52 -17.38 -34.88 -11.41
CA ARG A 52 -16.89 -34.75 -12.81
C ARG A 52 -16.48 -33.35 -13.25
N PHE A 53 -16.85 -32.30 -12.51
CA PHE A 53 -16.53 -30.92 -12.87
C PHE A 53 -15.18 -30.45 -12.31
N SER A 54 -14.48 -31.27 -11.53
CA SER A 54 -13.16 -30.94 -10.98
C SER A 54 -12.11 -31.90 -11.54
N PRO A 55 -11.77 -31.82 -12.84
CA PRO A 55 -10.90 -32.80 -13.49
C PRO A 55 -9.48 -32.74 -12.94
N VAL A 56 -8.82 -33.91 -12.97
CA VAL A 56 -7.44 -34.10 -12.56
C VAL A 56 -6.67 -34.76 -13.69
N LYS A 57 -5.48 -34.23 -13.99
CA LYS A 57 -4.47 -34.86 -14.85
C LYS A 57 -3.21 -35.08 -14.03
N ILE A 58 -2.65 -36.28 -14.10
CA ILE A 58 -1.36 -36.63 -13.51
C ILE A 58 -0.54 -37.29 -14.61
N GLU A 59 0.57 -36.68 -14.98
CA GLU A 59 1.43 -37.19 -16.03
C GLU A 59 2.90 -37.04 -15.68
N GLY A 60 3.74 -37.91 -16.23
CA GLY A 60 5.18 -37.78 -16.10
C GLY A 60 5.88 -39.10 -15.91
N ARG A 61 7.04 -39.04 -15.26
CA ARG A 61 7.97 -40.15 -15.12
C ARG A 61 8.52 -40.20 -13.71
N ALA A 62 8.54 -41.38 -13.10
CA ALA A 62 9.10 -41.54 -11.77
C ALA A 62 9.69 -42.94 -11.56
N ASN A 63 10.78 -43.02 -10.81
CA ASN A 63 11.17 -44.28 -10.20
C ASN A 63 10.23 -44.55 -9.01
N LEU A 64 9.31 -45.50 -9.15
CA LEU A 64 8.25 -45.74 -8.14
C LEU A 64 8.77 -46.37 -6.84
N VAL A 65 10.01 -46.88 -6.81
CA VAL A 65 10.64 -47.43 -5.61
C VAL A 65 11.60 -46.42 -4.98
N ALA A 66 12.38 -45.71 -5.80
CA ALA A 66 13.35 -44.70 -5.40
C ALA A 66 12.96 -43.33 -5.97
N TYR A 67 11.77 -42.84 -5.59
CA TYR A 67 11.18 -41.60 -6.09
C TYR A 67 12.07 -40.37 -5.84
N ASP A 68 12.89 -40.43 -4.79
CA ASP A 68 13.86 -39.41 -4.40
C ASP A 68 15.08 -39.35 -5.34
N ARG A 69 15.24 -40.30 -6.26
CA ARG A 69 16.35 -40.33 -7.24
C ARG A 69 15.96 -39.77 -8.59
N LYS A 70 14.75 -40.10 -9.07
CA LYS A 70 14.24 -39.59 -10.34
C LYS A 70 12.72 -39.49 -10.29
N THR A 71 12.23 -38.27 -10.27
CA THR A 71 10.81 -37.92 -10.43
C THR A 71 10.72 -36.69 -11.32
N ASP A 72 9.79 -36.70 -12.25
CA ASP A 72 9.39 -35.55 -13.05
C ASP A 72 7.90 -35.74 -13.34
N VAL A 73 7.07 -35.20 -12.45
CA VAL A 73 5.61 -35.39 -12.48
C VAL A 73 4.93 -34.04 -12.48
N LYS A 74 3.94 -33.91 -13.37
CA LYS A 74 3.03 -32.78 -13.44
C LYS A 74 1.64 -33.22 -13.01
N MET A 75 0.99 -32.36 -12.24
CA MET A 75 -0.37 -32.56 -11.78
C MET A 75 -1.16 -31.29 -12.03
N ALA A 76 -2.29 -31.42 -12.71
CA ALA A 76 -3.22 -30.31 -12.93
C ALA A 76 -4.55 -30.66 -12.29
N PHE A 77 -4.99 -29.83 -11.34
CA PHE A 77 -6.30 -29.92 -10.72
C PHE A 77 -7.08 -28.67 -11.07
N ARG A 78 -8.29 -28.83 -11.60
CA ARG A 78 -9.10 -27.67 -12.02
C ARG A 78 -10.40 -27.64 -11.26
N ASN A 79 -10.90 -26.43 -11.00
CA ASN A 79 -12.26 -26.21 -10.51
C ASN A 79 -12.59 -26.99 -9.22
N ILE A 80 -11.62 -27.09 -8.28
CA ILE A 80 -11.87 -27.68 -6.96
C ILE A 80 -12.62 -26.67 -6.09
N GLU A 81 -13.68 -27.10 -5.41
CA GLU A 81 -14.41 -26.27 -4.45
C GLU A 81 -13.53 -25.98 -3.22
N LEU A 82 -13.21 -24.71 -2.97
CA LEU A 82 -12.31 -24.30 -1.89
C LEU A 82 -12.75 -24.70 -0.47
N PRO A 83 -14.05 -24.78 -0.12
CA PRO A 83 -14.46 -25.16 1.24
C PRO A 83 -13.91 -26.51 1.73
N VAL A 84 -13.48 -27.40 0.82
CA VAL A 84 -12.79 -28.65 1.19
C VAL A 84 -11.48 -28.40 1.97
N PHE A 85 -10.86 -27.23 1.80
CA PHE A 85 -9.63 -26.82 2.49
C PHE A 85 -9.87 -26.11 3.83
N ASN A 86 -11.12 -26.04 4.33
CA ASN A 86 -11.46 -25.45 5.63
C ASN A 86 -10.67 -26.01 6.83
N PRO A 87 -10.26 -27.29 6.88
CA PRO A 87 -9.31 -27.77 7.88
C PRO A 87 -8.06 -26.87 7.99
N TYR A 88 -7.47 -26.49 6.85
CA TYR A 88 -6.27 -25.66 6.78
C TYR A 88 -6.58 -24.18 6.99
N SER A 89 -7.58 -23.64 6.30
CA SER A 89 -7.90 -22.21 6.40
C SER A 89 -8.35 -21.83 7.81
N GLY A 90 -9.16 -22.68 8.44
CA GLY A 90 -9.61 -22.48 9.81
C GLY A 90 -8.44 -22.47 10.80
N ARG A 91 -7.46 -23.37 10.63
CA ARG A 91 -6.28 -23.43 11.50
C ARG A 91 -5.31 -22.26 11.26
N TYR A 92 -4.94 -22.00 10.01
CA TYR A 92 -3.83 -21.09 9.70
C TYR A 92 -4.26 -19.68 9.31
N ALA A 93 -5.37 -19.52 8.58
CA ALA A 93 -5.90 -18.19 8.24
C ALA A 93 -6.83 -17.63 9.33
N GLY A 94 -7.38 -18.50 10.19
CA GLY A 94 -8.32 -18.10 11.25
C GLY A 94 -9.75 -17.82 10.74
N TYR A 95 -10.07 -18.27 9.52
CA TYR A 95 -11.38 -18.11 8.90
C TYR A 95 -11.74 -19.37 8.10
N ALA A 96 -13.01 -19.75 8.14
CA ALA A 96 -13.56 -20.70 7.17
C ALA A 96 -13.63 -20.05 5.79
N ILE A 97 -13.56 -20.85 4.73
CA ILE A 97 -13.89 -20.47 3.36
C ILE A 97 -15.36 -20.80 3.14
N ALA A 98 -16.14 -19.79 2.78
CA ALA A 98 -17.55 -19.92 2.44
C ALA A 98 -17.73 -20.33 0.97
N ARG A 99 -16.92 -19.75 0.07
CA ARG A 99 -17.01 -19.97 -1.38
C ARG A 99 -15.67 -19.76 -2.06
N GLY A 100 -15.55 -20.35 -3.24
CA GLY A 100 -14.53 -20.05 -4.23
C GLY A 100 -13.99 -21.33 -4.85
N LYS A 101 -13.18 -21.17 -5.88
CA LYS A 101 -12.65 -22.29 -6.65
C LYS A 101 -11.14 -22.23 -6.73
N LEU A 102 -10.54 -23.40 -6.76
CA LEU A 102 -9.10 -23.59 -6.87
C LEU A 102 -8.76 -24.33 -8.16
N THR A 103 -7.80 -23.78 -8.88
CA THR A 103 -7.06 -24.47 -9.94
C THR A 103 -5.59 -24.45 -9.59
N THR A 104 -4.94 -25.61 -9.66
CA THR A 104 -3.51 -25.74 -9.40
C THR A 104 -2.82 -26.51 -10.50
N GLU A 105 -1.68 -26.01 -10.93
CA GLU A 105 -0.73 -26.74 -11.76
C GLU A 105 0.55 -26.90 -10.96
N LEU A 106 0.93 -28.16 -10.72
CA LEU A 106 2.04 -28.54 -9.85
C LEU A 106 3.05 -29.33 -10.67
N GLY A 107 4.28 -28.86 -10.74
CA GLY A 107 5.42 -29.59 -11.30
C GLY A 107 6.35 -30.00 -10.18
N TYR A 108 6.75 -31.28 -10.13
CA TYR A 108 7.75 -31.77 -9.19
C TYR A 108 8.83 -32.53 -9.93
N ARG A 109 10.04 -31.97 -9.92
CA ARG A 109 11.24 -32.58 -10.46
C ARG A 109 12.22 -32.89 -9.34
N ILE A 110 12.52 -34.17 -9.17
CA ILE A 110 13.55 -34.65 -8.26
C ILE A 110 14.65 -35.32 -9.09
N ASP A 111 15.86 -34.82 -8.97
CA ASP A 111 17.06 -35.45 -9.54
C ASP A 111 18.07 -35.66 -8.41
N ASN A 112 18.31 -36.92 -8.07
CA ASN A 112 19.25 -37.31 -7.01
C ASN A 112 19.08 -36.47 -5.73
N ARG A 113 17.85 -36.46 -5.20
CA ARG A 113 17.44 -35.78 -3.97
C ARG A 113 17.44 -34.25 -4.04
N ALA A 114 17.87 -33.63 -5.13
CA ALA A 114 17.60 -32.23 -5.40
C ALA A 114 16.15 -32.08 -5.88
N LEU A 115 15.36 -31.26 -5.19
CA LEU A 115 13.98 -30.96 -5.53
C LEU A 115 13.90 -29.59 -6.18
N GLU A 116 13.19 -29.54 -7.30
CA GLU A 116 12.62 -28.34 -7.89
C GLU A 116 11.11 -28.57 -8.04
N ALA A 117 10.31 -27.64 -7.52
CA ALA A 117 8.87 -27.70 -7.58
C ALA A 117 8.31 -26.34 -8.00
N ASP A 118 7.42 -26.38 -8.98
CA ASP A 118 6.72 -25.21 -9.50
C ASP A 118 5.25 -25.34 -9.15
N HIS A 119 4.69 -24.33 -8.50
CA HIS A 119 3.26 -24.27 -8.20
C HIS A 119 2.65 -23.04 -8.83
N HIS A 120 1.71 -23.24 -9.75
CA HIS A 120 0.80 -22.19 -10.22
C HIS A 120 -0.55 -22.39 -9.55
N VAL A 121 -0.99 -21.40 -8.79
CA VAL A 121 -2.19 -21.46 -7.95
C VAL A 121 -3.13 -20.34 -8.34
N VAL A 122 -4.27 -20.71 -8.90
CA VAL A 122 -5.33 -19.78 -9.28
C VAL A 122 -6.54 -20.01 -8.37
N ILE A 123 -6.92 -18.97 -7.66
CA ILE A 123 -8.10 -18.94 -6.79
C ILE A 123 -9.12 -17.98 -7.39
N ASP A 124 -10.34 -18.45 -7.63
CA ASP A 124 -11.42 -17.67 -8.22
C ASP A 124 -12.57 -17.50 -7.22
N GLN A 125 -13.09 -16.27 -7.10
CA GLN A 125 -14.23 -15.92 -6.24
C GLN A 125 -14.08 -16.34 -4.77
N LEU A 126 -12.89 -16.22 -4.17
CA LEU A 126 -12.69 -16.56 -2.76
C LEU A 126 -13.56 -15.69 -1.84
N GLU A 127 -14.39 -16.30 -0.99
CA GLU A 127 -15.12 -15.60 0.06
C GLU A 127 -14.85 -16.26 1.41
N TRP A 128 -14.44 -15.44 2.37
CA TRP A 128 -14.27 -15.87 3.75
C TRP A 128 -15.63 -15.97 4.45
N GLY A 129 -15.82 -17.05 5.20
CA GLY A 129 -16.93 -17.22 6.12
C GLY A 129 -16.59 -16.74 7.52
N GLU A 130 -17.12 -17.46 8.51
CA GLU A 130 -16.95 -17.17 9.93
C GLU A 130 -15.49 -17.25 10.38
N ALA A 131 -15.15 -16.39 11.34
CA ALA A 131 -13.87 -16.48 12.04
C ALA A 131 -13.82 -17.78 12.86
N THR A 132 -12.62 -18.33 13.01
CA THR A 132 -12.38 -19.50 13.85
C THR A 132 -11.61 -19.10 15.12
N ASP A 133 -11.75 -19.93 16.15
CA ASP A 133 -11.04 -19.78 17.42
C ASP A 133 -9.60 -20.32 17.37
N SER A 134 -9.02 -20.48 16.18
CA SER A 134 -7.67 -21.01 16.04
C SER A 134 -6.65 -20.09 16.70
N LYS A 135 -5.84 -20.68 17.59
CA LYS A 135 -4.69 -20.04 18.23
C LYS A 135 -3.44 -20.08 17.36
N GLU A 136 -3.44 -20.91 16.32
CA GLU A 136 -2.34 -21.06 15.36
C GLU A 136 -2.50 -20.16 14.14
N LYS A 137 -3.54 -19.32 14.11
CA LYS A 137 -3.78 -18.40 13.00
C LYS A 137 -2.67 -17.36 12.91
N VAL A 138 -2.29 -17.06 11.68
CA VAL A 138 -1.32 -16.01 11.42
C VAL A 138 -1.94 -14.66 11.84
N PRO A 139 -1.22 -13.80 12.60
CA PRO A 139 -1.74 -12.51 13.07
C PRO A 139 -1.69 -11.45 11.96
N LEU A 140 -2.24 -11.78 10.79
CA LEU A 140 -2.29 -10.90 9.61
C LEU A 140 -3.75 -10.63 9.23
N PRO A 141 -4.06 -9.44 8.70
CA PRO A 141 -5.40 -9.08 8.22
C PRO A 141 -5.67 -9.78 6.87
N ILE A 142 -6.01 -11.08 6.94
CA ILE A 142 -6.21 -11.93 5.75
C ILE A 142 -7.27 -11.37 4.79
N ARG A 143 -8.31 -10.69 5.30
CA ARG A 143 -9.33 -10.05 4.45
C ARG A 143 -8.76 -8.90 3.62
N LEU A 144 -7.91 -8.06 4.20
CA LEU A 144 -7.21 -6.99 3.46
C LEU A 144 -6.24 -7.61 2.45
N ALA A 145 -5.46 -8.60 2.86
CA ALA A 145 -4.51 -9.27 1.97
C ALA A 145 -5.19 -9.91 0.75
N THR A 146 -6.32 -10.59 0.97
CA THR A 146 -7.10 -11.18 -0.12
C THR A 146 -7.75 -10.11 -1.00
N SER A 147 -8.16 -8.96 -0.45
CA SER A 147 -8.68 -7.84 -1.24
C SER A 147 -7.61 -7.16 -2.08
N LEU A 148 -6.35 -7.13 -1.60
CA LEU A 148 -5.20 -6.65 -2.35
C LEU A 148 -4.79 -7.62 -3.46
N LEU A 149 -4.83 -8.92 -3.20
CA LEU A 149 -4.43 -9.97 -4.17
C LEU A 149 -5.44 -10.19 -5.29
N LYS A 150 -6.74 -9.98 -5.04
CA LYS A 150 -7.78 -10.16 -6.05
C LYS A 150 -7.71 -9.10 -7.13
N ASP A 151 -7.78 -9.54 -8.37
CA ASP A 151 -8.00 -8.67 -9.53
C ASP A 151 -9.49 -8.24 -9.64
N ARG A 152 -9.81 -7.53 -10.72
CA ARG A 152 -11.17 -7.04 -11.00
C ARG A 152 -12.18 -8.16 -11.24
N ASN A 153 -11.71 -9.33 -11.61
CA ASN A 153 -12.52 -10.51 -11.86
C ASN A 153 -12.68 -11.34 -10.57
N GLY A 154 -12.04 -10.97 -9.46
CA GLY A 154 -12.06 -11.74 -8.22
C GLY A 154 -11.08 -12.91 -8.21
N VAL A 155 -10.10 -12.90 -9.11
CA VAL A 155 -9.08 -13.94 -9.27
C VAL A 155 -7.81 -13.55 -8.52
N ILE A 156 -7.23 -14.51 -7.81
CA ILE A 156 -5.90 -14.45 -7.20
C ILE A 156 -5.04 -15.46 -7.97
N ASP A 157 -3.95 -14.98 -8.56
CA ASP A 157 -3.00 -15.80 -9.32
C ASP A 157 -1.62 -15.72 -8.65
N LEU A 158 -1.08 -16.88 -8.26
CA LEU A 158 0.16 -16.99 -7.51
C LEU A 158 1.08 -18.05 -8.11
N GLU A 159 2.33 -17.66 -8.33
CA GLU A 159 3.43 -18.57 -8.64
C GLU A 159 4.31 -18.75 -7.40
N VAL A 160 4.51 -19.99 -6.98
CA VAL A 160 5.24 -20.34 -5.76
C VAL A 160 6.30 -21.40 -6.09
N PRO A 161 7.47 -20.99 -6.60
CA PRO A 161 8.57 -21.92 -6.85
C PRO A 161 9.24 -22.34 -5.54
N ILE A 162 9.64 -23.61 -5.48
CA ILE A 162 10.33 -24.19 -4.33
C ILE A 162 11.51 -25.03 -4.82
N THR A 163 12.69 -24.72 -4.31
CA THR A 163 13.89 -25.51 -4.55
C THR A 163 14.49 -25.97 -3.23
N GLY A 164 15.10 -27.15 -3.20
CA GLY A 164 15.81 -27.63 -2.01
C GLY A 164 16.42 -29.00 -2.18
N SER A 165 16.89 -29.58 -1.08
CA SER A 165 17.40 -30.94 -1.03
C SER A 165 16.61 -31.78 -0.05
N LEU A 166 16.24 -33.00 -0.46
CA LEU A 166 15.63 -34.00 0.41
C LEU A 166 16.62 -34.56 1.44
N ASP A 167 17.93 -34.29 1.30
CA ASP A 167 18.94 -34.62 2.32
C ASP A 167 18.88 -33.70 3.54
N ASP A 168 18.28 -32.52 3.40
CA ASP A 168 18.15 -31.59 4.52
C ASP A 168 17.05 -32.08 5.49
N PRO A 169 17.39 -32.45 6.74
CA PRO A 169 16.41 -32.92 7.71
C PRO A 169 15.41 -31.83 8.14
N GLN A 170 15.72 -30.55 7.89
CA GLN A 170 14.78 -29.44 8.10
C GLN A 170 13.86 -29.22 6.89
N PHE A 171 14.14 -29.86 5.75
CA PHE A 171 13.34 -29.72 4.54
C PHE A 171 11.98 -30.41 4.70
N ARG A 172 10.94 -29.60 4.93
CA ARG A 172 9.54 -30.03 4.99
C ARG A 172 8.70 -29.12 4.11
N LEU A 173 8.07 -29.69 3.08
CA LEU A 173 7.31 -28.93 2.08
C LEU A 173 6.22 -28.03 2.69
N GLY A 174 5.40 -28.56 3.61
CA GLY A 174 4.29 -27.83 4.22
C GLY A 174 4.73 -26.51 4.89
N PRO A 175 5.65 -26.53 5.88
CA PRO A 175 6.17 -25.32 6.51
C PRO A 175 6.81 -24.33 5.53
N ILE A 176 7.51 -24.81 4.49
CA ILE A 176 8.14 -23.95 3.48
C ILE A 176 7.07 -23.22 2.67
N ILE A 177 6.06 -23.94 2.17
CA ILE A 177 4.92 -23.35 1.43
C ILE A 177 4.23 -22.29 2.29
N TRP A 178 3.89 -22.64 3.54
CA TRP A 178 3.24 -21.69 4.46
C TRP A 178 4.09 -20.46 4.75
N LYS A 179 5.41 -20.61 4.88
CA LYS A 179 6.32 -19.47 5.07
C LYS A 179 6.35 -18.56 3.83
N ILE A 180 6.38 -19.11 2.62
CA ILE A 180 6.37 -18.31 1.39
C ILE A 180 5.05 -17.53 1.28
N ILE A 181 3.92 -18.21 1.44
CA ILE A 181 2.60 -17.57 1.42
C ILE A 181 2.50 -16.51 2.52
N GLY A 182 2.93 -16.81 3.75
CA GLY A 182 2.96 -15.86 4.86
C GLY A 182 3.79 -14.61 4.54
N ASN A 183 4.98 -14.77 3.98
CA ASN A 183 5.85 -13.65 3.57
C ASN A 183 5.21 -12.79 2.45
N ILE A 184 4.52 -13.40 1.49
CA ILE A 184 3.80 -12.68 0.43
C ILE A 184 2.72 -11.81 1.09
N ILE A 185 1.89 -12.41 1.94
CA ILE A 185 0.79 -11.72 2.63
C ILE A 185 1.31 -10.59 3.54
N GLU A 186 2.36 -10.85 4.32
CA GLU A 186 2.98 -9.86 5.20
C GLU A 186 3.50 -8.65 4.41
N LYS A 187 4.22 -8.88 3.31
CA LYS A 187 4.75 -7.79 2.46
C LYS A 187 3.65 -6.92 1.85
N ILE A 188 2.54 -7.54 1.45
CA ILE A 188 1.41 -6.85 0.83
C ILE A 188 0.65 -6.01 1.85
N VAL A 189 0.40 -6.55 3.04
CA VAL A 189 -0.31 -5.83 4.12
C VAL A 189 0.54 -4.70 4.70
N THR A 190 1.85 -4.90 4.85
CA THR A 190 2.75 -3.89 5.42
C THR A 190 3.06 -2.74 4.46
N ALA A 191 2.86 -2.93 3.16
CA ALA A 191 3.11 -1.92 2.13
C ALA A 191 2.11 -2.02 0.97
N PRO A 192 0.81 -1.75 1.21
CA PRO A 192 -0.24 -2.02 0.22
C PRO A 192 -0.15 -1.09 -1.00
N PHE A 193 0.20 0.19 -0.82
CA PHE A 193 0.42 1.12 -1.93
C PHE A 193 1.61 0.72 -2.80
N ARG A 194 2.68 0.19 -2.19
CA ARG A 194 3.84 -0.35 -2.94
C ARG A 194 3.47 -1.59 -3.75
N PHE A 195 2.62 -2.45 -3.20
CA PHE A 195 2.12 -3.60 -3.95
C PHE A 195 1.24 -3.19 -5.13
N ILE A 196 0.41 -2.16 -4.99
CA ILE A 196 -0.33 -1.58 -6.13
C ILE A 196 0.64 -0.90 -7.12
N GLY A 197 1.66 -0.21 -6.60
CA GLY A 197 2.69 0.49 -7.37
C GLY A 197 3.62 -0.39 -8.18
N SER A 198 3.84 -1.66 -7.79
CA SER A 198 4.63 -2.61 -8.59
C SER A 198 3.96 -2.94 -9.93
N LEU A 199 2.65 -2.73 -10.05
CA LEU A 199 1.88 -2.90 -11.28
C LEU A 199 1.71 -1.58 -12.05
N PHE A 200 1.75 -0.45 -11.34
CA PHE A 200 1.56 0.89 -11.90
C PHE A 200 2.58 1.87 -11.28
N ALA A 201 3.66 2.16 -12.02
CA ALA A 201 4.71 3.07 -11.57
C ALA A 201 4.13 4.42 -11.09
N GLY A 202 4.57 4.87 -9.91
CA GLY A 202 4.10 6.11 -9.26
C GLY A 202 2.95 5.93 -8.26
N ALA A 203 2.23 4.80 -8.26
CA ALA A 203 1.12 4.60 -7.31
C ALA A 203 1.60 4.40 -5.86
N GLU A 204 2.85 3.98 -5.64
CA GLU A 204 3.42 3.84 -4.30
C GLU A 204 3.60 5.20 -3.60
N GLU A 205 3.97 6.22 -4.37
CA GLU A 205 4.13 7.58 -3.87
C GLU A 205 2.80 8.25 -3.56
N ALA A 206 1.70 7.77 -4.19
CA ALA A 206 0.36 8.30 -3.97
C ALA A 206 -0.16 8.10 -2.54
N GLN A 207 0.46 7.21 -1.76
CA GLN A 207 0.19 7.10 -0.32
C GLN A 207 0.36 8.45 0.39
N PHE A 208 1.27 9.31 -0.09
CA PHE A 208 1.55 10.59 0.54
C PHE A 208 1.27 11.74 -0.43
N VAL A 209 0.41 12.66 0.00
CA VAL A 209 0.14 13.91 -0.74
C VAL A 209 0.63 15.09 0.10
N ASP A 210 1.66 15.76 -0.40
CA ASP A 210 2.32 16.88 0.27
C ASP A 210 1.76 18.21 -0.24
N PHE A 211 0.92 18.86 0.56
CA PHE A 211 0.40 20.19 0.24
C PHE A 211 1.33 21.28 0.74
N ALA A 212 1.36 22.41 0.03
CA ALA A 212 1.96 23.63 0.58
C ALA A 212 1.14 24.12 1.79
N PRO A 213 1.78 24.60 2.87
CA PRO A 213 1.09 25.16 4.02
C PRO A 213 0.08 26.25 3.63
N GLY A 214 -1.13 26.19 4.19
CA GLY A 214 -2.22 27.12 3.92
C GLY A 214 -2.86 26.99 2.52
N SER A 215 -2.48 25.99 1.72
CA SER A 215 -2.99 25.78 0.36
C SER A 215 -3.68 24.43 0.20
N ALA A 216 -4.77 24.42 -0.57
CA ALA A 216 -5.46 23.21 -1.05
C ALA A 216 -5.15 22.90 -2.52
N VAL A 217 -4.23 23.64 -3.15
CA VAL A 217 -3.83 23.38 -4.55
C VAL A 217 -3.07 22.06 -4.60
N LEU A 218 -3.58 21.12 -5.37
CA LEU A 218 -2.96 19.81 -5.56
C LEU A 218 -1.65 19.97 -6.36
N PRO A 219 -0.51 19.46 -5.88
CA PRO A 219 0.74 19.46 -6.64
C PRO A 219 0.64 18.61 -7.91
N GLU A 220 1.33 19.00 -8.97
CA GLU A 220 1.32 18.27 -10.25
C GLU A 220 1.87 16.83 -10.13
N SER A 221 2.89 16.61 -9.30
CA SER A 221 3.42 15.27 -9.00
C SER A 221 2.37 14.40 -8.31
N ALA A 222 1.64 14.96 -7.33
CA ALA A 222 0.56 14.27 -6.65
C ALA A 222 -0.56 13.88 -7.63
N GLY A 223 -0.96 14.78 -8.55
CA GLY A 223 -1.96 14.47 -9.57
C GLY A 223 -1.58 13.25 -10.42
N ARG A 224 -0.33 13.16 -10.87
CA ARG A 224 0.16 12.00 -11.64
C ARG A 224 0.17 10.70 -10.81
N ASN A 225 0.61 10.77 -9.57
CA ASN A 225 0.66 9.61 -8.67
C ASN A 225 -0.74 9.11 -8.32
N LEU A 226 -1.68 10.01 -8.07
CA LEU A 226 -3.09 9.69 -7.82
C LEU A 226 -3.75 9.05 -9.04
N ALA A 227 -3.45 9.49 -10.27
CA ALA A 227 -3.94 8.84 -11.47
C ALA A 227 -3.41 7.40 -11.64
N ALA A 228 -2.14 7.15 -11.27
CA ALA A 228 -1.57 5.80 -11.25
C ALA A 228 -2.25 4.91 -10.19
N LEU A 229 -2.47 5.45 -8.98
CA LEU A 229 -3.22 4.78 -7.92
C LEU A 229 -4.66 4.46 -8.36
N ALA A 230 -5.33 5.38 -9.07
CA ALA A 230 -6.69 5.19 -9.57
C ALA A 230 -6.80 3.96 -10.48
N LYS A 231 -5.84 3.78 -11.39
CA LYS A 231 -5.76 2.58 -12.25
C LYS A 231 -5.54 1.29 -11.44
N GLY A 232 -4.67 1.35 -10.43
CA GLY A 232 -4.41 0.23 -9.53
C GLY A 232 -5.64 -0.19 -8.71
N LEU A 233 -6.43 0.78 -8.24
CA LEU A 233 -7.67 0.56 -7.51
C LEU A 233 -8.83 0.12 -8.40
N ALA A 234 -8.84 0.51 -9.68
CA ALA A 234 -9.81 0.03 -10.66
C ALA A 234 -9.68 -1.48 -10.89
N ASP A 235 -8.44 -2.00 -10.88
CA ASP A 235 -8.18 -3.44 -11.00
C ASP A 235 -8.42 -4.21 -9.68
N ARG A 236 -8.77 -3.52 -8.58
CA ARG A 236 -8.98 -4.12 -7.25
C ARG A 236 -10.28 -3.63 -6.62
N PRO A 237 -11.45 -4.04 -7.13
CA PRO A 237 -12.75 -3.49 -6.75
C PRO A 237 -13.13 -3.73 -5.28
N ALA A 238 -12.51 -4.71 -4.62
CA ALA A 238 -12.74 -5.01 -3.21
C ALA A 238 -12.16 -3.96 -2.25
N LEU A 239 -11.17 -3.16 -2.70
CA LEU A 239 -10.50 -2.17 -1.85
C LEU A 239 -11.29 -0.88 -1.73
N LYS A 240 -11.26 -0.30 -0.54
CA LYS A 240 -11.73 1.06 -0.25
C LYS A 240 -10.54 1.96 0.05
N LEU A 241 -10.69 3.24 -0.25
CA LEU A 241 -9.67 4.25 0.01
C LEU A 241 -10.23 5.30 0.98
N ASP A 242 -9.50 5.56 2.04
CA ASP A 242 -9.75 6.69 2.93
C ASP A 242 -8.76 7.82 2.64
N ILE A 243 -9.32 9.03 2.52
CA ILE A 243 -8.59 10.28 2.35
C ILE A 243 -8.77 11.08 3.64
N PRO A 244 -7.67 11.48 4.32
CA PRO A 244 -7.76 12.31 5.51
C PRO A 244 -8.46 13.65 5.23
N ALA A 245 -9.43 14.01 6.06
CA ALA A 245 -10.11 15.31 6.03
C ALA A 245 -9.95 16.05 7.38
N SER A 246 -8.87 15.77 8.11
CA SER A 246 -8.57 16.45 9.36
C SER A 246 -8.25 17.94 9.13
N PRO A 247 -8.54 18.81 10.12
CA PRO A 247 -8.21 20.22 10.04
C PRO A 247 -6.73 20.48 9.74
N GLY A 248 -6.45 21.64 9.14
CA GLY A 248 -5.10 22.16 8.96
C GLY A 248 -4.33 22.27 10.28
N ILE A 249 -3.01 22.19 10.19
CA ILE A 249 -2.09 22.17 11.34
C ILE A 249 -1.53 23.57 11.63
N GLU A 250 -0.70 23.72 12.67
CA GLU A 250 -0.08 25.00 13.02
C GLU A 250 0.69 25.64 11.85
N ALA A 251 1.40 24.84 11.05
CA ALA A 251 2.08 25.32 9.85
C ALA A 251 1.09 25.96 8.85
N ASP A 252 -0.12 25.43 8.72
CA ASP A 252 -1.17 26.04 7.90
C ASP A 252 -1.65 27.36 8.50
N ALA A 253 -1.84 27.40 9.82
CA ALA A 253 -2.28 28.59 10.51
C ALA A 253 -1.29 29.76 10.33
N PHE A 254 0.00 29.49 10.46
CA PHE A 254 1.05 30.49 10.25
C PHE A 254 1.15 30.93 8.79
N ALA A 255 1.11 30.00 7.83
CA ALA A 255 1.16 30.36 6.43
C ALA A 255 -0.06 31.20 5.99
N ILE A 256 -1.25 30.89 6.51
CA ILE A 256 -2.46 31.70 6.27
C ILE A 256 -2.31 33.09 6.90
N ALA A 257 -1.81 33.16 8.14
CA ALA A 257 -1.62 34.42 8.85
C ALA A 257 -0.59 35.32 8.16
N ASP A 258 0.55 34.77 7.76
CA ASP A 258 1.62 35.49 7.06
C ASP A 258 1.12 36.01 5.70
N ARG A 259 0.34 35.22 4.96
CA ARG A 259 -0.30 35.67 3.71
C ARG A 259 -1.29 36.81 3.93
N ARG A 260 -2.21 36.68 4.90
CA ARG A 260 -3.19 37.73 5.24
C ARG A 260 -2.50 39.02 5.70
N MET A 261 -1.42 38.89 6.46
CA MET A 261 -0.62 40.02 6.90
C MET A 261 0.08 40.70 5.73
N ALA A 262 0.66 39.94 4.80
CA ALA A 262 1.27 40.47 3.59
C ALA A 262 0.25 41.26 2.74
N GLU A 263 -0.93 40.68 2.51
CA GLU A 263 -2.04 41.33 1.81
C GLU A 263 -2.48 42.63 2.51
N ALA A 264 -2.56 42.64 3.84
CA ALA A 264 -2.88 43.83 4.61
C ALA A 264 -1.79 44.91 4.55
N ALA A 265 -0.52 44.49 4.58
CA ALA A 265 0.64 45.38 4.52
C ALA A 265 0.80 46.05 3.15
N THR A 266 0.41 45.37 2.06
CA THR A 266 0.52 45.87 0.68
C THR A 266 -0.80 46.34 0.08
N ALA A 267 -1.87 46.44 0.88
CA ALA A 267 -3.20 46.85 0.43
C ALA A 267 -3.23 48.22 -0.27
N ARG A 268 -2.27 49.11 0.01
CA ARG A 268 -2.14 50.43 -0.64
C ARG A 268 -1.59 50.31 -2.06
N GLU A 269 -0.60 49.44 -2.28
CA GLU A 269 -0.03 49.13 -3.60
C GLU A 269 -1.07 48.52 -4.52
N VAL A 270 -1.86 47.57 -4.02
CA VAL A 270 -2.96 46.95 -4.78
C VAL A 270 -3.94 48.01 -5.30
N LYS A 271 -4.33 48.96 -4.44
CA LYS A 271 -5.23 50.07 -4.82
C LYS A 271 -4.64 51.02 -5.86
N LYS A 272 -3.31 51.08 -5.97
CA LYS A 272 -2.58 51.90 -6.94
C LYS A 272 -2.20 51.14 -8.21
N GLY A 273 -2.50 49.84 -8.29
CA GLY A 273 -2.07 48.98 -9.40
C GLY A 273 -0.56 48.70 -9.41
N GLU A 274 0.11 48.85 -8.27
CA GLU A 274 1.54 48.57 -8.12
C GLU A 274 1.78 47.11 -7.70
N PRO A 275 2.98 46.54 -7.95
CA PRO A 275 3.33 45.21 -7.45
C PRO A 275 3.18 45.12 -5.92
N ALA A 276 2.37 44.17 -5.44
CA ALA A 276 1.93 44.07 -4.05
C ALA A 276 2.45 42.82 -3.31
N ASP A 277 3.62 42.32 -3.70
CA ASP A 277 4.28 41.21 -3.02
C ASP A 277 5.25 41.73 -1.95
N LEU A 278 4.87 41.56 -0.67
CA LEU A 278 5.67 41.97 0.49
C LEU A 278 7.05 41.30 0.53
N ALA A 279 7.17 40.05 0.05
CA ALA A 279 8.42 39.32 0.02
C ALA A 279 9.37 39.89 -1.05
N ALA A 280 8.84 40.35 -2.18
CA ALA A 280 9.62 40.97 -3.26
C ALA A 280 10.05 42.42 -2.98
N LEU A 281 9.50 43.09 -1.95
CA LEU A 281 9.91 44.44 -1.58
C LEU A 281 11.36 44.49 -1.06
N THR A 282 12.01 45.65 -1.23
CA THR A 282 13.30 45.92 -0.60
C THR A 282 13.18 45.87 0.93
N PRO A 283 14.26 45.53 1.67
CA PRO A 283 14.25 45.46 3.13
C PRO A 283 13.64 46.71 3.80
N ASP A 284 13.98 47.90 3.32
CA ASP A 284 13.40 49.16 3.79
C ASP A 284 11.89 49.26 3.56
N LYS A 285 11.44 48.99 2.33
CA LYS A 285 10.01 49.06 2.01
C LYS A 285 9.22 48.04 2.82
N ARG A 286 9.73 46.81 2.95
CA ARG A 286 9.11 45.75 3.74
C ARG A 286 8.99 46.15 5.21
N HIS A 287 10.08 46.64 5.79
CA HIS A 287 10.11 47.17 7.15
C HIS A 287 9.07 48.28 7.34
N ASP A 288 9.05 49.27 6.44
CA ASP A 288 8.14 50.41 6.56
C ASP A 288 6.68 50.00 6.44
N ARG A 289 6.34 49.04 5.58
CA ARG A 289 4.97 48.49 5.46
C ARG A 289 4.53 47.73 6.70
N LEU A 290 5.39 46.90 7.27
CA LEU A 290 5.08 46.20 8.51
C LEU A 290 4.99 47.17 9.69
N LYS A 291 5.80 48.23 9.72
CA LYS A 291 5.71 49.30 10.74
C LYS A 291 4.41 50.09 10.65
N ASP A 292 3.99 50.45 9.44
CA ASP A 292 2.70 51.11 9.20
C ASP A 292 1.54 50.22 9.65
N LEU A 293 1.57 48.93 9.29
CA LEU A 293 0.56 47.95 9.69
C LEU A 293 0.56 47.75 11.22
N TYR A 294 1.74 47.67 11.84
CA TYR A 294 1.90 47.54 13.28
C TYR A 294 1.25 48.72 14.00
N LYS A 295 1.57 49.95 13.59
CA LYS A 295 0.95 51.16 14.14
C LYS A 295 -0.56 51.17 13.98
N ALA A 296 -1.06 50.77 12.80
CA ALA A 296 -2.49 50.73 12.54
C ALA A 296 -3.24 49.72 13.41
N LYS A 297 -2.62 48.59 13.76
CA LYS A 297 -3.22 47.53 14.59
C LYS A 297 -3.04 47.74 16.09
N ARG A 298 -1.86 48.20 16.53
CA ARG A 298 -1.46 48.30 17.94
C ARG A 298 -1.58 49.72 18.52
N GLY A 299 -1.72 50.74 17.68
CA GLY A 299 -1.82 52.15 18.10
C GLY A 299 -0.50 52.79 18.56
N SER A 300 0.60 52.02 18.60
CA SER A 300 1.94 52.49 18.98
C SER A 300 3.00 52.03 17.97
N SER A 301 4.18 52.64 18.02
CA SER A 301 5.33 52.12 17.26
C SER A 301 5.83 50.84 17.91
N PRO A 302 6.37 49.88 17.12
CA PRO A 302 7.01 48.70 17.67
C PRO A 302 8.20 49.13 18.53
N ASP A 303 8.31 48.51 19.70
CA ASP A 303 9.46 48.63 20.58
C ASP A 303 10.40 47.46 20.27
N PHE A 304 11.63 47.78 19.87
CA PHE A 304 12.62 46.78 19.56
C PHE A 304 13.60 46.69 20.74
N PRO A 305 13.86 45.50 21.29
CA PRO A 305 14.81 45.38 22.40
C PRO A 305 16.19 45.95 21.99
N GLU A 306 16.93 46.57 22.90
CA GLU A 306 18.27 47.14 22.60
C GLU A 306 19.25 46.12 21.98
N THR A 307 19.03 44.82 22.21
CA THR A 307 19.76 43.71 21.58
C THR A 307 19.42 43.46 20.10
N SER A 308 18.45 44.21 19.54
CA SER A 308 18.12 44.24 18.11
C SER A 308 19.03 45.17 17.31
N ASP A 309 19.66 46.16 17.96
CA ASP A 309 20.65 47.05 17.35
C ASP A 309 21.98 46.33 17.06
N ALA A 310 22.29 45.28 17.84
CA ALA A 310 23.40 44.39 17.60
C ALA A 310 22.99 43.25 16.64
N VAL A 311 23.39 43.35 15.38
CA VAL A 311 23.38 42.20 14.45
C VAL A 311 24.23 41.10 15.08
N SER A 312 23.65 39.91 15.33
CA SER A 312 24.39 38.84 15.98
C SER A 312 25.58 38.41 15.11
N ALA A 313 26.63 37.83 15.70
CA ALA A 313 27.76 37.34 14.91
C ALA A 313 27.32 36.33 13.83
N ALA A 314 26.30 35.52 14.12
CA ALA A 314 25.70 34.59 13.15
C ALA A 314 25.00 35.32 12.00
N ASP A 315 24.22 36.36 12.30
CA ASP A 315 23.53 37.18 11.30
C ASP A 315 24.50 37.99 10.44
N ARG A 316 25.60 38.49 11.03
CA ARG A 316 26.68 39.17 10.29
C ARG A 316 27.31 38.21 9.29
N THR A 317 27.66 37.01 9.75
CA THR A 317 28.30 35.99 8.89
C THR A 317 27.36 35.55 7.76
N ALA A 318 26.05 35.43 8.02
CA ALA A 318 25.06 35.12 7.00
C ALA A 318 24.85 36.28 6.00
N ALA A 319 24.74 37.51 6.49
CA ALA A 319 24.59 38.70 5.64
C ALA A 319 25.83 38.92 4.75
N GLU A 320 27.03 38.70 5.28
CA GLU A 320 28.30 38.83 4.54
C GLU A 320 28.42 37.76 3.45
N LYS A 321 27.94 36.53 3.73
CA LYS A 321 27.88 35.42 2.77
C LYS A 321 26.87 35.67 1.64
N ASP A 322 25.78 36.36 1.94
CA ASP A 322 24.70 36.68 0.99
C ASP A 322 24.86 38.07 0.33
N GLY A 323 25.93 38.81 0.64
CA GLY A 323 26.20 40.15 0.10
C GLY A 323 25.22 41.24 0.57
N ILE A 324 24.56 41.04 1.71
CA ILE A 324 23.55 41.93 2.28
C ILE A 324 24.22 42.93 3.23
N SER A 325 23.88 44.22 3.13
CA SER A 325 24.43 45.25 4.03
C SER A 325 23.98 45.03 5.48
N GLU A 326 24.79 45.41 6.48
CA GLU A 326 24.41 45.32 7.90
C GLU A 326 23.09 46.07 8.19
N ARG A 327 22.86 47.17 7.46
CA ARG A 327 21.61 47.94 7.54
C ARG A 327 20.40 47.12 7.07
N ASP A 328 20.52 46.42 5.95
CA ASP A 328 19.44 45.59 5.40
C ASP A 328 19.19 44.34 6.26
N ALA A 329 20.25 43.76 6.82
CA ALA A 329 20.14 42.67 7.80
C ALA A 329 19.34 43.11 9.03
N ARG A 330 19.63 44.30 9.58
CA ARG A 330 18.86 44.89 10.69
C ARG A 330 17.40 45.10 10.30
N ARG A 331 17.13 45.68 9.12
CA ARG A 331 15.75 45.91 8.63
C ARG A 331 14.96 44.61 8.48
N ASN A 332 15.58 43.55 7.96
CA ASN A 332 14.93 42.25 7.85
C ASN A 332 14.61 41.65 9.22
N ARG A 333 15.49 41.82 10.21
CA ARG A 333 15.26 41.35 11.58
C ARG A 333 14.12 42.10 12.27
N GLU A 334 14.13 43.44 12.20
CA GLU A 334 13.04 44.28 12.69
C GLU A 334 11.70 43.91 12.02
N ALA A 335 11.71 43.68 10.70
CA ALA A 335 10.55 43.19 9.96
C ALA A 335 10.05 41.83 10.48
N ALA A 336 10.94 40.88 10.72
CA ALA A 336 10.59 39.58 11.27
C ALA A 336 9.97 39.67 12.67
N LEU A 337 10.51 40.52 13.55
CA LEU A 337 9.96 40.76 14.89
C LEU A 337 8.55 41.39 14.83
N MET A 338 8.35 42.36 13.94
CA MET A 338 7.03 42.95 13.72
C MET A 338 6.03 41.93 13.19
N ALA A 339 6.44 41.09 12.23
CA ALA A 339 5.60 40.03 11.69
C ALA A 339 5.21 39.03 12.80
N ASP A 340 6.16 38.59 13.61
CA ASP A 340 5.89 37.67 14.73
C ASP A 340 4.88 38.26 15.74
N ALA A 341 5.07 39.53 16.13
CA ALA A 341 4.17 40.23 17.03
C ALA A 341 2.76 40.48 16.42
N LEU A 342 2.65 40.56 15.10
CA LEU A 342 1.39 40.76 14.39
C LEU A 342 0.68 39.44 14.08
N ARG A 343 1.39 38.31 13.96
CA ARG A 343 0.83 37.03 13.53
C ARG A 343 -0.44 36.61 14.27
N PRO A 344 -0.56 36.74 15.60
CA PRO A 344 -1.80 36.37 16.32
C PRO A 344 -3.06 37.10 15.84
N GLU A 345 -2.94 38.31 15.29
CA GLU A 345 -4.05 39.11 14.76
C GLU A 345 -4.57 38.60 13.40
N PHE A 346 -3.83 37.72 12.75
CA PHE A 346 -4.11 37.21 11.40
C PHE A 346 -4.33 35.69 11.37
N LEU A 347 -4.25 35.00 12.52
CA LEU A 347 -4.48 33.57 12.60
C LEU A 347 -5.88 33.20 12.07
N PRO A 348 -6.00 32.11 11.30
CA PRO A 348 -7.30 31.59 10.92
C PRO A 348 -8.05 31.05 12.13
N THR A 349 -9.37 30.98 12.00
CA THR A 349 -10.22 30.27 12.95
C THR A 349 -10.11 28.75 12.75
N ASP A 350 -10.50 27.98 13.77
CA ASP A 350 -10.57 26.52 13.67
C ASP A 350 -11.48 26.06 12.53
N ALA A 351 -12.57 26.80 12.26
CA ALA A 351 -13.47 26.51 11.15
C ALA A 351 -12.80 26.70 9.77
N GLU A 352 -11.92 27.68 9.63
CA GLU A 352 -11.15 27.91 8.41
C GLU A 352 -10.08 26.81 8.21
N LEU A 353 -9.44 26.35 9.28
CA LEU A 353 -8.51 25.21 9.22
C LEU A 353 -9.25 23.90 8.89
N ALA A 354 -10.44 23.68 9.44
CA ALA A 354 -11.29 22.55 9.08
C ALA A 354 -11.73 22.58 7.60
N ALA A 355 -12.09 23.77 7.10
CA ALA A 355 -12.42 23.97 5.70
C ALA A 355 -11.22 23.70 4.77
N LEU A 356 -10.01 24.12 5.17
CA LEU A 356 -8.77 23.80 4.43
C LEU A 356 -8.52 22.30 4.34
N GLY A 357 -8.65 21.59 5.46
CA GLY A 357 -8.52 20.13 5.52
C GLY A 357 -9.52 19.43 4.59
N THR A 358 -10.77 19.87 4.62
CA THR A 358 -11.83 19.37 3.73
C THR A 358 -11.49 19.64 2.26
N ALA A 359 -11.11 20.87 1.91
CA ALA A 359 -10.77 21.25 0.54
C ALA A 359 -9.60 20.43 -0.04
N ARG A 360 -8.58 20.11 0.78
CA ARG A 360 -7.49 19.22 0.37
C ARG A 360 -7.98 17.81 0.09
N ALA A 361 -8.81 17.27 0.98
CA ALA A 361 -9.38 15.94 0.84
C ALA A 361 -10.26 15.83 -0.42
N GLU A 362 -11.05 16.87 -0.70
CA GLU A 362 -11.84 16.99 -1.93
C GLU A 362 -10.95 17.08 -3.17
N ALA A 363 -9.87 17.88 -3.15
CA ALA A 363 -8.94 17.95 -4.28
C ALA A 363 -8.30 16.60 -4.61
N VAL A 364 -7.92 15.81 -3.59
CA VAL A 364 -7.41 14.44 -3.78
C VAL A 364 -8.49 13.52 -4.33
N ARG A 365 -9.70 13.56 -3.76
CA ARG A 365 -10.84 12.74 -4.23
C ARG A 365 -11.17 13.03 -5.69
N ASP A 366 -11.27 14.30 -6.04
CA ASP A 366 -11.64 14.74 -7.39
C ASP A 366 -10.56 14.31 -8.40
N ALA A 367 -9.28 14.39 -8.03
CA ALA A 367 -8.19 13.87 -8.87
C ALA A 367 -8.22 12.35 -9.07
N LEU A 368 -8.58 11.58 -8.03
CA LEU A 368 -8.73 10.12 -8.13
C LEU A 368 -9.93 9.69 -8.98
N LEU A 369 -11.01 10.47 -8.95
CA LEU A 369 -12.26 10.16 -9.65
C LEU A 369 -12.33 10.78 -11.05
N ALA A 370 -11.38 11.64 -11.43
CA ALA A 370 -11.40 12.40 -12.69
C ALA A 370 -11.59 11.52 -13.94
N ASP A 371 -10.95 10.35 -13.99
CA ASP A 371 -11.01 9.43 -15.13
C ASP A 371 -12.21 8.46 -15.08
N GLY A 372 -13.02 8.49 -14.01
CA GLY A 372 -14.16 7.58 -13.81
C GLY A 372 -13.78 6.10 -13.64
N ALA A 373 -12.50 5.80 -13.39
CA ALA A 373 -11.98 4.43 -13.27
C ALA A 373 -12.36 3.74 -11.94
N ILE A 374 -12.71 4.52 -10.91
CA ILE A 374 -13.08 4.03 -9.58
C ILE A 374 -14.51 4.46 -9.28
N ASP A 375 -15.30 3.56 -8.69
CA ASP A 375 -16.62 3.90 -8.14
C ASP A 375 -16.47 4.90 -6.98
N PRO A 376 -17.09 6.09 -7.03
CA PRO A 376 -17.08 7.06 -5.93
C PRO A 376 -17.50 6.49 -4.57
N ALA A 377 -18.33 5.45 -4.54
CA ALA A 377 -18.74 4.77 -3.30
C ALA A 377 -17.59 4.03 -2.58
N ARG A 378 -16.41 3.94 -3.21
CA ARG A 378 -15.20 3.32 -2.64
C ARG A 378 -14.21 4.34 -2.08
N VAL A 379 -14.43 5.63 -2.27
CA VAL A 379 -13.53 6.70 -1.85
C VAL A 379 -14.18 7.53 -0.75
N PHE A 380 -13.61 7.48 0.45
CA PHE A 380 -14.17 8.08 1.64
C PHE A 380 -13.31 9.23 2.14
N LEU A 381 -13.96 10.28 2.65
CA LEU A 381 -13.27 11.31 3.44
C LEU A 381 -13.36 10.90 4.91
N SER A 382 -12.21 10.85 5.58
CA SER A 382 -12.08 10.27 6.92
C SER A 382 -11.36 11.23 7.86
N THR A 383 -11.86 11.36 9.08
CA THR A 383 -11.19 12.12 10.15
C THR A 383 -10.41 11.21 11.10
N ARG A 384 -10.26 9.91 10.75
CA ARG A 384 -9.54 8.94 11.58
C ARG A 384 -8.02 9.15 11.57
N GLN A 385 -7.50 9.80 10.53
CA GLN A 385 -6.07 9.98 10.32
C GLN A 385 -5.69 11.46 10.40
N ALA A 386 -4.74 11.76 11.27
CA ALA A 386 -4.20 13.09 11.40
C ALA A 386 -3.22 13.41 10.26
N VAL A 387 -3.31 14.64 9.77
CA VAL A 387 -2.31 15.22 8.86
C VAL A 387 -1.08 15.63 9.68
N LYS A 388 0.12 15.49 9.12
CA LYS A 388 1.38 15.78 9.82
C LYS A 388 2.21 16.80 9.04
N SER A 389 2.99 17.60 9.77
CA SER A 389 4.05 18.40 9.15
C SER A 389 5.20 17.48 8.73
N LYS A 390 5.75 17.69 7.54
CA LYS A 390 7.00 17.06 7.09
C LYS A 390 7.81 18.06 6.28
N ASP A 391 9.02 18.35 6.73
CA ASP A 391 9.89 19.36 6.14
C ASP A 391 9.16 20.72 6.04
N THR A 392 8.94 21.23 4.82
CA THR A 392 8.20 22.47 4.55
C THR A 392 6.77 22.22 4.03
N ALA A 393 6.30 20.97 4.06
CA ALA A 393 5.01 20.56 3.53
C ALA A 393 4.06 20.03 4.61
N VAL A 394 2.78 20.03 4.27
CA VAL A 394 1.71 19.42 5.06
C VAL A 394 1.32 18.11 4.39
N ARG A 395 1.73 17.00 4.99
CA ARG A 395 1.62 15.66 4.44
C ARG A 395 0.32 14.98 4.85
N MET A 396 -0.49 14.63 3.86
CA MET A 396 -1.62 13.73 3.99
C MET A 396 -1.17 12.30 3.67
N GLU A 397 -1.56 11.35 4.52
CA GLU A 397 -1.30 9.92 4.30
C GLU A 397 -2.63 9.23 3.98
N LEU A 398 -2.74 8.61 2.82
CA LEU A 398 -3.93 7.85 2.42
C LEU A 398 -3.88 6.44 3.04
N SER A 399 -5.04 5.81 3.22
CA SER A 399 -5.10 4.40 3.63
C SER A 399 -6.07 3.57 2.82
N LEU A 400 -5.79 2.26 2.80
CA LEU A 400 -6.62 1.26 2.15
C LEU A 400 -7.28 0.36 3.20
N GLU A 401 -8.56 0.06 2.99
CA GLU A 401 -9.36 -0.86 3.81
C GLU A 401 -9.93 -2.01 2.98
#